data_AF-A0AAN7JFP4-F1
#
_entry.id   AF-A0AAN7JFP4-F1
#
_cell.length_a   1.000
_cell.length_b   1.000
_cell.length_c   1.000
_cell.angle_alpha   90.00
_cell.angle_beta   90.00
_cell.angle_gamma   90.00
#
_symmetry.space_group_name_H-M   'P 1'
#
loop_
_entity.id
_entity.type
_entity.pdbx_description
1 polymer ?
#
loop_
_entity_poly.entity_id
_entity_poly.type
_entity_poly.pdbx_seq_one_letter_code
_entity_poly.pdbx_strand_id
1 'polypeptide(L)' 'MFTWRKKIHKEDLEPSGLEESVAQALFDLENTNQELKSDLMDLYINSATQIDLSGNRKAVVIHVSYRREKHTEKFISDL' A
#
# COMPACT_ATOMS: atom_id res chain seq x y z
N MET A 1 -14.14 8.34 11.23
CA MET A 1 -12.70 8.68 11.34
C MET A 1 -11.93 7.74 10.41
N PHE A 2 -11.17 8.26 9.44
CA PHE A 2 -10.30 7.46 8.57
C PHE A 2 -9.00 7.19 9.35
N THR A 3 -8.77 5.94 9.71
CA THR A 3 -7.56 5.50 10.41
C THR A 3 -6.74 4.63 9.46
N TRP A 4 -5.41 4.62 9.62
CA TRP A 4 -4.47 3.78 8.86
C TRP A 4 -4.91 2.30 8.82
N ARG A 5 -5.66 1.83 9.82
CA ARG A 5 -6.26 0.49 9.87
C ARG A 5 -7.12 0.15 8.65
N LYS A 6 -7.74 1.15 8.00
CA LYS A 6 -8.51 0.92 6.76
C LYS A 6 -7.65 0.52 5.57
N LYS A 7 -6.34 0.78 5.59
CA LYS A 7 -5.40 0.33 4.55
C LYS A 7 -5.07 -1.14 4.68
N ILE A 8 -5.26 -1.77 5.84
CA ILE A 8 -4.92 -3.18 6.05
C ILE A 8 -6.19 -4.01 5.83
N HIS A 9 -6.17 -4.87 4.82
CA HIS A 9 -7.29 -5.74 4.48
C HIS A 9 -6.93 -7.20 4.78
N LYS A 10 -6.90 -7.53 6.07
CA LYS A 10 -6.78 -8.90 6.60
C LYS A 10 -8.02 -9.18 7.43
N GLU A 11 -8.80 -10.19 7.04
CA GLU A 11 -10.10 -10.47 7.67
C GLU A 11 -9.98 -11.16 9.03
N ASP A 12 -8.89 -11.89 9.33
CA ASP A 12 -8.80 -12.76 10.52
C ASP A 12 -7.44 -12.74 11.26
N LEU A 13 -6.56 -11.76 10.97
CA LEU A 13 -5.23 -11.67 11.59
C LEU A 13 -4.92 -10.25 12.04
N GLU A 14 -4.54 -10.10 13.30
CA GLU A 14 -3.99 -8.83 13.83
C GLU A 14 -2.81 -8.40 12.96
N PRO A 15 -2.79 -7.12 12.51
CA PRO A 15 -1.69 -6.61 11.71
C PRO A 15 -0.37 -6.69 12.48
N SER A 16 0.67 -7.16 11.81
CA SER A 16 2.01 -7.12 12.38
C SER A 16 2.50 -5.67 12.49
N GLY A 17 3.38 -5.38 13.45
CA GLY A 17 3.92 -4.03 13.62
C GLY A 17 4.60 -3.45 12.36
N LEU A 18 5.10 -4.31 11.46
CA LEU A 18 5.61 -3.89 10.15
C LEU A 18 4.47 -3.38 9.25
N GLU A 19 3.36 -4.11 9.18
CA GLU A 19 2.18 -3.72 8.39
C GLU A 19 1.56 -2.44 8.93
N GLU A 20 1.52 -2.27 10.26
CA GLU A 20 1.07 -1.01 10.89
C GLU A 20 1.96 0.16 10.49
N SER A 21 3.28 -0.01 10.54
CA SER A 21 4.25 1.03 10.16
C SER A 21 4.12 1.42 8.68
N VAL A 22 3.95 0.43 7.80
CA VAL A 22 3.73 0.66 6.36
C VAL A 22 2.38 1.36 6.13
N ALA A 23 1.31 0.94 6.81
CA ALA A 23 -0.02 1.53 6.69
C ALA A 23 -0.05 3.00 7.14
N GLN A 24 0.66 3.32 8.23
CA GLN A 24 0.81 4.68 8.71
C GLN A 24 1.56 5.55 7.70
N ALA A 25 2.69 5.07 7.17
CA ALA A 25 3.47 5.81 6.19
C ALA A 25 2.68 6.11 4.91
N LEU A 26 1.88 5.16 4.42
CA LEU A 26 1.00 5.37 3.26
C LEU A 26 -0.11 6.37 3.55
N PHE A 27 -0.70 6.32 4.75
CA PHE A 27 -1.70 7.29 5.17
C PHE A 27 -1.12 8.70 5.27
N ASP A 28 0.08 8.85 5.82
CA ASP A 28 0.75 10.15 5.92
C ASP A 28 1.08 10.70 4.53
N LEU A 29 1.50 9.84 3.60
CA LEU A 29 1.77 10.21 2.21
C LEU A 29 0.49 10.67 1.48
N GLU A 30 -0.63 9.98 1.68
CA GLU A 30 -1.95 10.35 1.14
C GLU A 30 -2.39 11.75 1.62
N ASN A 31 -2.10 12.10 2.87
CA ASN A 31 -2.48 13.39 3.45
C ASN A 31 -1.49 14.52 3.10
N THR A 32 -0.24 14.19 2.79
CA THR A 32 0.81 15.16 2.48
C THR A 32 0.87 15.49 0.98
N ASN A 33 0.47 14.56 0.10
CA ASN A 33 0.59 14.72 -1.34
C ASN A 33 -0.77 14.50 -2.06
N GLN A 34 -1.39 15.60 -2.51
CA GLN A 34 -2.71 15.57 -3.14
C GLN A 34 -2.74 14.81 -4.49
N GLU A 35 -1.64 14.80 -5.23
CA GLU A 35 -1.57 14.11 -6.53
C GLU A 35 -1.60 12.59 -6.37
N LEU A 36 -1.02 12.07 -5.28
CA LEU A 36 -0.98 10.64 -4.99
C LEU A 36 -2.21 10.15 -4.21
N LYS A 37 -3.09 11.06 -3.80
CA LYS A 37 -4.20 10.74 -2.92
C LYS A 37 -5.17 9.73 -3.54
N SER A 38 -5.54 9.92 -4.80
CA SER A 38 -6.43 8.99 -5.52
C SER A 38 -5.79 7.61 -5.66
N ASP A 39 -4.51 7.56 -6.04
CA ASP A 39 -3.80 6.30 -6.29
C ASP A 39 -3.60 5.51 -5.00
N LEU A 40 -3.34 6.21 -3.89
CA LEU A 40 -3.15 5.59 -2.59
C LEU A 40 -4.48 5.22 -1.95
N MET A 41 -5.56 5.97 -2.16
CA MET A 41 -6.88 5.72 -1.55
C MET A 41 -7.39 4.31 -1.81
N ASP A 42 -7.20 3.78 -3.02
CA ASP A 42 -7.64 2.45 -3.45
C ASP A 42 -6.62 1.33 -3.24
N LEU A 43 -5.50 1.64 -2.57
CA LEU A 43 -4.44 0.71 -2.27
C LEU A 43 -4.62 0.10 -0.88
N TYR A 44 -4.72 -1.23 -0.84
CA TYR A 44 -4.86 -2.01 0.39
C TYR A 44 -3.66 -2.94 0.58
N ILE A 45 -3.11 -2.98 1.80
CA ILE A 45 -2.03 -3.87 2.20
C ILE A 45 -2.63 -5.22 2.62
N ASN A 46 -2.20 -6.29 1.96
CA ASN A 46 -2.53 -7.66 2.34
C ASN A 46 -1.46 -8.25 3.26
N SER A 47 -0.19 -7.95 2.98
CA SER A 47 0.96 -8.46 3.72
C SER A 47 2.17 -7.53 3.53
N ALA A 48 3.00 -7.40 4.55
CA ALA A 48 4.33 -6.82 4.44
C ALA A 48 5.39 -7.77 5.00
N THR A 49 6.52 -7.91 4.32
CA THR A 49 7.62 -8.78 4.76
C THR A 49 8.95 -8.08 4.55
N GLN A 50 9.84 -8.18 5.54
CA GLN A 50 11.18 -7.65 5.46
C GLN A 50 12.14 -8.73 4.96
N ILE A 51 13.02 -8.37 4.02
CA ILE A 51 14.02 -9.25 3.43
C ILE A 51 15.40 -8.62 3.63
N ASP A 52 16.34 -9.39 4.18
CA ASP A 52 17.74 -8.99 4.26
C ASP A 52 18.42 -9.20 2.91
N LEU A 53 19.09 -8.16 2.43
CA LEU A 53 19.85 -8.13 1.19
C LEU A 53 21.36 -8.13 1.47
N SER A 54 22.15 -8.47 0.44
CA SER A 54 23.60 -8.38 0.51
C SER A 54 24.07 -6.93 0.73
N GLY A 55 25.13 -6.79 1.54
CA GLY A 55 25.73 -5.49 1.86
C GLY A 55 25.01 -4.71 2.98
N ASN A 56 24.47 -5.40 3.99
CA ASN A 56 23.79 -4.78 5.15
C ASN A 56 22.59 -3.91 4.77
N ARG A 57 21.89 -4.28 3.70
CA ARG A 57 20.68 -3.59 3.23
C ARG A 57 19.45 -4.41 3.57
N LYS A 58 18.34 -3.73 3.82
CA LYS A 58 17.04 -4.35 4.11
C LYS A 58 16.03 -3.83 3.09
N ALA A 59 15.23 -4.73 2.54
CA ALA A 59 14.10 -4.38 1.69
C ALA A 59 12.79 -4.76 2.38
N VAL A 60 11.74 -4.01 2.11
CA VAL A 60 10.38 -4.33 2.54
C VAL A 60 9.57 -4.65 1.30
N VAL A 61 9.04 -5.87 1.23
CA VAL A 61 8.11 -6.30 0.18
C VAL A 61 6.70 -6.13 0.71
N ILE A 62 5.88 -5.37 -0.01
CA ILE A 62 4.50 -5.08 0.36
C ILE A 62 3.60 -5.71 -0.70
N HIS A 63 2.80 -6.68 -0.28
CA HIS A 63 1.75 -7.26 -1.10
C HIS A 63 0.51 -6.40 -1.00
N VAL A 64 0.11 -5.80 -2.12
CA VAL A 64 -1.03 -4.89 -2.18
C VAL A 64 -2.14 -5.44 -3.07
N SER A 65 -3.38 -5.29 -2.62
CA SER A 65 -4.55 -5.37 -3.49
C SER A 65 -4.80 -3.97 -4.03
N TYR A 66 -4.68 -3.81 -5.35
CA TYR A 66 -5.05 -2.56 -6.01
C TYR A 66 -6.43 -2.73 -6.62
N ARG A 67 -7.43 -2.02 -6.09
CA ARG A 67 -8.75 -1.96 -6.73
C ARG A 67 -8.62 -1.01 -7.92
N ARG A 68 -8.42 -1.56 -9.12
CA ARG A 68 -8.49 -0.76 -10.36
C ARG A 68 -9.91 -0.20 -10.50
N GLU A 69 -10.08 1.10 -10.30
CA GLU A 69 -11.22 1.79 -10.90
C GLU A 69 -11.09 1.71 -12.43
N LYS A 70 -12.24 1.67 -13.12
CA LYS A 70 -12.40 1.40 -14.56
C LYS A 70 -11.75 2.43 -15.51
N HIS A 71 -10.80 3.23 -15.05
CA HIS A 71 -10.12 4.27 -15.82
C HIS A 71 -8.74 3.85 -16.34
N THR A 72 -8.57 2.57 -16.71
CA THR A 72 -7.35 2.06 -17.36
C THR A 72 -7.63 1.30 -18.66
N GLU A 73 -8.69 1.66 -19.38
CA GLU A 73 -8.92 1.13 -20.74
C GLU A 73 -8.23 1.93 -21.85
N LYS A 74 -7.57 3.06 -21.54
CA LYS A 74 -7.11 3.99 -22.60
C LYS A 74 -5.60 4.09 -22.85
N PHE A 75 -4.77 3.26 -22.23
CA PHE A 75 -3.30 3.38 -22.42
C PHE A 75 -2.58 2.10 -22.89
N ILE A 76 -3.27 0.95 -22.97
CA ILE A 76 -2.64 -0.31 -23.41
C ILE A 76 -3.06 -0.71 -24.85
N SER A 77 -3.96 0.04 -25.50
CA SER A 77 -4.36 -0.24 -26.89
C SER A 77 -3.57 0.53 -27.96
N ASP A 78 -2.77 1.54 -27.57
CA ASP A 78 -2.09 2.45 -28.50
C ASP A 78 -0.54 2.34 -28.44
N LEU A 79 -0.02 1.20 -27.98
CA LEU A 79 1.38 0.78 -28.13
C LEU A 79 1.41 -0.59 -28.82
#